data_AF-A0A930P8R0-F1
#
_entry.id   AF-A0A930P8R0-F1
#
_cell.length_a   1.000
_cell.length_b   1.000
_cell.length_c   1.000
_cell.angle_alpha   90.00
_cell.angle_beta   90.00
_cell.angle_gamma   90.00
#
_symmetry.space_group_name_H-M   'P 1'
#
loop_
_entity.id
_entity.type
_entity.pdbx_description
1 polymer ?
#
loop_
_entity_poly.entity_id
_entity_poly.type
_entity_poly.pdbx_seq_one_letter_code
_entity_poly.pdbx_strand_id
1 'polypeptide(L)'
;MKRITIILFSLILTLPIAAQKKTLELGMYGGLQTYTKIGNPYENSFSSGFGIGFLSKYYISNRLFWTTDLFGATDDGTELKLTNIPEGNRILSMSRKDYSISTGFGFNVISTKLFN
;
A
#
# COMPACT_ATOMS: atom_id res chain seq x y z
N MET A 1 17.70 -6.39 -35.73
CA MET A 1 16.66 -6.49 -34.67
C MET A 1 17.11 -5.84 -33.35
N LYS A 2 18.16 -6.32 -32.65
CA LYS A 2 18.60 -5.77 -31.35
C LYS A 2 18.75 -4.24 -31.28
N ARG A 3 19.33 -3.61 -32.30
CA ARG A 3 19.51 -2.13 -32.36
C ARG A 3 18.19 -1.36 -32.46
N ILE A 4 17.23 -1.87 -33.25
CA ILE A 4 15.90 -1.27 -33.39
C ILE A 4 15.14 -1.37 -32.08
N THR A 5 15.25 -2.50 -31.38
CA THR A 5 14.65 -2.70 -30.06
C THR A 5 15.21 -1.72 -29.02
N ILE A 6 16.53 -1.50 -29.01
CA ILE A 6 17.19 -0.53 -28.11
C ILE A 6 16.73 0.89 -28.42
N ILE A 7 16.66 1.27 -29.70
CA ILE A 7 16.20 2.59 -30.14
C ILE A 7 14.74 2.81 -29.75
N LEU A 8 13.86 1.82 -29.97
CA LEU A 8 12.47 1.87 -29.53
C LEU A 8 12.34 1.96 -28.02
N PHE A 9 13.14 1.21 -27.25
CA PHE A 9 13.17 1.31 -25.80
C PHE A 9 13.62 2.70 -25.34
N SER A 10 14.66 3.26 -25.96
CA SER A 10 15.12 4.61 -25.66
C SER A 10 14.08 5.66 -26.04
N LEU A 11 13.36 5.50 -27.16
CA LEU A 11 12.28 6.39 -27.57
C LEU A 11 11.09 6.32 -26.62
N ILE A 12 10.72 5.12 -26.19
CA ILE A 12 9.71 4.91 -25.16
C ILE A 12 10.16 5.61 -23.89
N LEU A 13 11.43 5.53 -23.47
CA LEU A 13 11.94 6.24 -22.29
C LEU A 13 11.96 7.78 -22.46
N THR A 14 12.14 8.30 -23.68
CA THR A 14 12.28 9.75 -23.96
C THR A 14 11.00 10.48 -24.35
N LEU A 15 9.95 9.79 -24.81
CA LEU A 15 8.70 10.46 -25.23
C LEU A 15 7.97 11.06 -24.01
N PRO A 16 7.85 12.40 -23.91
CA PRO A 16 7.09 13.03 -22.86
C PRO A 16 5.64 13.19 -23.36
N ILE A 17 4.70 12.51 -22.72
CA ILE A 17 3.28 12.81 -22.89
C ILE A 17 2.83 13.29 -21.51
N ALA A 18 2.71 14.62 -21.39
CA ALA A 18 2.55 15.47 -20.20
C ALA A 18 3.81 15.72 -19.32
N ALA A 19 4.07 16.99 -19.01
CA ALA A 19 5.18 17.43 -18.16
C ALA A 19 4.85 17.25 -16.67
N GLN A 20 5.15 16.07 -16.12
CA GLN A 20 5.07 15.81 -14.68
C GLN A 20 6.34 16.26 -13.92
N LYS A 21 7.43 16.62 -14.61
CA LYS A 21 8.67 17.04 -13.92
C LYS A 21 8.40 18.22 -12.96
N LYS A 22 8.94 18.12 -11.74
CA LYS A 22 8.78 19.06 -10.62
C LYS A 22 7.35 19.17 -10.09
N THR A 23 6.44 18.24 -10.40
CA THR A 23 5.12 18.20 -9.79
C THR A 23 5.11 17.32 -8.55
N LEU A 24 4.29 17.70 -7.57
CA LEU A 24 3.94 16.88 -6.42
C LEU A 24 2.53 16.30 -6.66
N GLU A 25 2.42 14.97 -6.63
CA GLU A 25 1.12 14.27 -6.63
C GLU A 25 0.88 13.69 -5.25
N LEU A 26 -0.32 13.94 -4.72
CA LEU A 26 -0.79 13.40 -3.44
C LEU A 26 -1.95 12.46 -3.72
N GLY A 27 -1.98 11.34 -3.01
CA GLY A 27 -3.04 10.35 -3.11
C GLY A 27 -3.43 9.84 -1.73
N MET A 28 -4.68 9.42 -1.60
CA MET A 28 -5.18 8.72 -0.44
C MET A 28 -5.87 7.45 -0.92
N TYR A 29 -5.65 6.34 -0.23
CA TYR A 29 -6.28 5.06 -0.53
C TYR A 29 -6.71 4.38 0.77
N GLY A 30 -7.65 3.45 0.67
CA GLY A 30 -8.09 2.69 1.83
C GLY A 30 -9.07 1.60 1.45
N GLY A 31 -9.34 0.69 2.39
CA GLY A 31 -10.22 -0.44 2.15
C GLY A 31 -10.19 -1.46 3.29
N LEU A 32 -11.02 -2.49 3.13
CA LEU A 32 -11.05 -3.63 4.05
C LEU A 32 -9.74 -4.41 3.94
N GLN A 33 -9.18 -4.79 5.08
CA GLN A 33 -7.96 -5.59 5.20
C GLN A 33 -8.26 -6.88 5.94
N THR A 34 -7.95 -8.01 5.32
CA THR A 34 -8.10 -9.34 5.93
C THR A 34 -6.71 -9.86 6.29
N TYR A 35 -6.53 -10.24 7.56
CA TYR A 35 -5.27 -10.78 8.05
C TYR A 35 -5.37 -12.29 8.25
N THR A 36 -4.58 -13.04 7.49
CA THR A 36 -4.34 -14.47 7.78
C THR A 36 -2.99 -14.58 8.47
N LYS A 37 -2.98 -14.85 9.78
CA LYS A 37 -1.73 -15.06 10.52
C LYS A 37 -1.37 -16.55 10.51
N ILE A 38 -0.36 -16.92 9.73
CA ILE A 38 0.18 -18.30 9.74
C ILE A 38 1.07 -18.43 11.00
N GLY A 39 0.76 -19.40 11.88
CA GLY A 39 1.58 -19.71 13.07
C GLY A 39 1.20 -19.02 14.38
N ASN A 40 -0.03 -18.53 14.54
CA ASN A 40 -0.53 -18.07 15.84
C ASN A 40 -0.93 -19.29 16.71
N PRO A 41 -0.58 -19.37 18.01
CA PRO A 41 -1.03 -20.45 18.91
C PRO A 41 -2.54 -20.44 19.19
N TYR A 42 -3.27 -19.44 18.68
CA TYR A 42 -4.72 -19.34 18.75
C TYR A 42 -5.29 -19.63 17.35
N GLU A 43 -6.17 -20.63 17.24
CA GLU A 43 -6.82 -21.11 16.00
C GLU A 43 -7.81 -20.10 15.36
N ASN A 44 -7.62 -18.79 15.53
CA ASN A 44 -8.59 -17.81 15.08
C ASN A 44 -8.00 -16.84 14.05
N SER A 45 -8.73 -16.69 12.94
CA SER A 45 -8.60 -15.58 12.01
C SER A 45 -9.14 -14.30 12.66
N PHE A 46 -8.43 -13.18 12.49
CA PHE A 46 -8.94 -11.87 12.87
C PHE A 46 -10.09 -11.47 11.95
N SER A 47 -11.11 -10.80 12.48
CA SER A 47 -12.11 -10.15 11.65
C SER A 47 -11.43 -9.09 10.76
N SER A 48 -11.89 -8.98 9.51
CA SER A 48 -11.36 -7.97 8.60
C SER A 48 -11.55 -6.58 9.20
N GLY A 49 -10.47 -5.80 9.31
CA GLY A 49 -10.54 -4.40 9.73
C GLY A 49 -10.38 -3.46 8.55
N PHE A 50 -9.95 -2.23 8.82
CA PHE A 50 -9.82 -1.18 7.82
C PHE A 50 -8.39 -0.64 7.75
N GLY A 51 -7.91 -0.39 6.54
CA GLY A 51 -6.64 0.26 6.26
C GLY A 51 -6.81 1.57 5.51
N ILE A 52 -5.96 2.55 5.82
CA ILE A 52 -5.86 3.82 5.12
C ILE A 52 -4.40 4.16 4.86
N GLY A 53 -4.11 4.72 3.69
CA GLY A 53 -2.78 5.16 3.32
C GLY A 53 -2.77 6.50 2.59
N PHE A 54 -1.68 7.22 2.75
CA PHE A 54 -1.38 8.49 2.13
C PHE A 54 -0.09 8.39 1.34
N LEU A 55 -0.18 8.68 0.06
CA LEU A 55 0.92 8.61 -0.89
C LEU A 55 1.32 10.02 -1.31
N SER A 56 2.61 10.29 -1.35
CA SER A 56 3.19 11.46 -2.01
C SER A 56 4.17 11.02 -3.07
N LYS A 57 4.17 11.69 -4.22
CA LYS A 57 5.07 11.46 -5.35
C LYS A 57 5.63 12.79 -5.83
N TYR A 58 6.93 12.98 -5.71
CA TYR A 58 7.64 14.11 -6.29
C TYR A 58 8.38 13.69 -7.55
N TYR A 59 7.99 14.25 -8.69
CA TYR A 59 8.54 13.87 -9.99
C TYR A 59 9.85 14.60 -10.29
N ILE A 60 10.94 13.84 -10.34
CA ILE A 60 12.29 14.33 -10.66
C ILE A 60 12.43 14.51 -12.17
N SER A 61 11.76 13.66 -12.95
CA SER A 61 11.57 13.78 -14.39
C SER A 61 10.11 13.54 -14.75
N ASN A 62 9.76 13.52 -16.03
CA ASN A 62 8.39 13.23 -16.46
C ASN A 62 7.92 11.79 -16.13
N ARG A 63 8.82 10.92 -15.63
CA ARG A 63 8.51 9.51 -15.35
C ARG A 63 9.14 8.98 -14.07
N LEU A 64 10.31 9.49 -13.71
CA LEU A 64 10.98 9.13 -12.46
C LEU A 64 10.46 10.01 -11.34
N PHE A 65 10.02 9.39 -10.25
CA PHE A 65 9.56 10.09 -9.07
C PHE A 65 10.18 9.49 -7.81
N TRP A 66 10.39 10.36 -6.82
CA TRP A 66 10.58 9.95 -5.45
C TRP A 66 9.20 9.85 -4.79
N THR A 67 8.94 8.79 -4.04
CA THR A 67 7.66 8.58 -3.36
C THR A 67 7.86 8.30 -1.88
N THR A 68 6.89 8.75 -1.09
CA THR A 68 6.75 8.39 0.30
C THR A 68 5.31 7.95 0.52
N ASP A 69 5.14 6.81 1.19
CA ASP A 69 3.86 6.20 1.53
C ASP A 69 3.77 6.04 3.04
N LEU A 70 2.71 6.58 3.63
CA LEU A 70 2.34 6.39 5.02
C LEU A 70 1.08 5.53 5.02
N PHE A 71 1.17 4.34 5.58
CA PHE A 71 0.05 3.40 5.66
C PHE A 71 -0.20 3.01 7.12
N GLY A 72 -1.47 2.92 7.48
CA GLY A 72 -1.92 2.42 8.77
C GLY A 72 -3.14 1.54 8.59
N ALA A 73 -3.19 0.44 9.33
CA ALA A 73 -4.34 -0.45 9.28
C ALA A 73 -4.60 -1.12 10.62
N THR A 74 -5.86 -1.47 10.84
CA THR A 74 -6.30 -2.24 12.00
C THR A 74 -6.98 -3.52 11.55
N ASP A 75 -7.04 -4.51 12.43
CA ASP A 75 -8.09 -5.52 12.37
C ASP A 75 -9.22 -5.16 13.36
N ASP A 76 -10.38 -5.83 13.21
CA ASP A 76 -11.49 -5.75 14.18
C ASP A 76 -11.29 -6.72 15.36
N GLY A 77 -10.11 -7.32 15.46
CA GLY A 77 -9.72 -8.22 16.51
C GLY A 77 -10.34 -9.62 16.44
N THR A 78 -10.11 -10.37 17.51
CA THR A 78 -10.77 -11.63 17.84
C THR A 78 -11.16 -11.60 19.31
N GLU A 79 -12.39 -11.99 19.61
CA GLU A 79 -12.87 -12.20 20.97
C GLU A 79 -13.06 -13.68 21.25
N LEU A 80 -12.46 -14.18 22.33
CA LEU A 80 -12.71 -15.51 22.88
C LEU A 80 -13.36 -15.36 24.24
N LYS A 81 -14.61 -15.81 24.34
CA LYS A 81 -15.34 -15.87 25.61
C LYS A 81 -15.14 -17.23 26.25
N LEU A 82 -14.44 -17.25 27.38
CA LEU A 82 -14.30 -18.42 28.24
C LEU A 82 -15.46 -18.44 29.23
N THR A 83 -16.39 -19.37 29.01
CA THR A 83 -17.47 -19.70 29.95
C THR A 83 -17.06 -20.92 30.80
N ASN A 84 -17.66 -21.08 31.99
CA ASN A 84 -17.40 -22.18 32.93
C ASN A 84 -16.02 -22.18 33.62
N ILE A 85 -15.53 -21.01 34.05
CA ILE A 85 -14.37 -20.88 34.92
C ILE A 85 -14.81 -20.57 36.36
N PRO A 86 -14.07 -21.01 37.41
CA PRO A 86 -14.51 -20.88 38.81
C PRO A 86 -14.82 -19.45 39.27
N GLU A 87 -14.21 -18.45 38.62
CA GLU A 87 -14.37 -17.02 38.92
C GLU A 87 -15.40 -16.30 38.00
N GLY A 88 -16.23 -17.04 37.25
CA GLY A 88 -17.27 -16.47 36.39
C GLY A 88 -16.95 -16.59 34.90
N ASN A 89 -17.06 -15.49 34.15
CA ASN A 89 -16.73 -15.44 32.72
C ASN A 89 -15.47 -14.60 32.49
N ARG A 90 -14.64 -14.98 31.53
CA ARG A 90 -13.52 -14.15 31.04
C ARG A 90 -13.67 -13.93 29.55
N ILE A 91 -13.36 -12.72 29.10
CA ILE A 91 -13.29 -12.38 27.67
C ILE A 91 -11.83 -12.04 27.37
N LEU A 92 -11.25 -12.76 26.42
CA LEU A 92 -9.94 -12.47 25.86
C LEU A 92 -10.17 -11.78 24.52
N SER A 93 -9.77 -10.51 24.42
CA SER A 93 -9.83 -9.75 23.16
C SER A 93 -8.42 -9.39 22.73
N MET A 94 -8.12 -9.59 21.45
CA MET A 94 -6.88 -9.16 20.82
C MET A 94 -7.23 -8.36 19.58
N SER A 95 -6.59 -7.21 19.40
CA SER A 95 -6.62 -6.44 18.15
C SER A 95 -5.21 -6.10 17.70
N ARG A 96 -5.03 -5.96 16.39
CA ARG A 96 -3.78 -5.58 15.75
C ARG A 96 -3.91 -4.20 15.13
N LYS A 97 -2.81 -3.43 15.24
CA LYS A 97 -2.63 -2.17 14.52
C LYS A 97 -1.25 -2.21 13.88
N ASP A 98 -1.21 -2.04 12.56
CA ASP A 98 0.02 -1.98 11.78
C ASP A 98 0.20 -0.58 11.22
N TYR A 99 1.45 -0.12 11.19
CA TYR A 99 1.83 1.15 10.56
C TYR A 99 3.10 0.93 9.77
N SER A 100 3.19 1.54 8.59
CA SER A 100 4.41 1.53 7.79
C SER A 100 4.63 2.89 7.16
N ILE A 101 5.90 3.31 7.18
CA ILE A 101 6.38 4.44 6.39
C ILE A 101 7.38 3.86 5.39
N SER A 102 7.07 4.00 4.10
CA SER A 102 7.91 3.53 3.02
C SER A 102 8.34 4.71 2.18
N THR A 103 9.58 4.69 1.69
CA THR A 103 10.07 5.70 0.75
C THR A 103 10.93 5.04 -0.31
N GLY A 104 10.92 5.58 -1.53
CA GLY A 104 11.68 4.98 -2.62
C GLY A 104 11.53 5.72 -3.95
N PHE A 105 12.22 5.22 -4.97
CA PHE A 105 12.12 5.74 -6.32
C PHE A 105 11.22 4.83 -7.17
N GLY A 106 10.37 5.44 -7.98
CA GLY A 106 9.49 4.75 -8.92
C GLY A 106 9.60 5.33 -10.32
N PHE A 107 9.20 4.53 -11.30
CA PHE A 107 9.19 4.92 -12.72
C PHE A 107 7.82 4.62 -13.34
N ASN A 108 7.17 5.63 -13.91
CA ASN A 108 5.94 5.44 -14.68
C ASN A 108 6.27 4.85 -16.05
N VAL A 109 5.92 3.57 -16.25
CA VAL A 109 6.07 2.87 -17.53
C VAL A 109 5.06 3.39 -18.57
N ILE A 110 3.85 3.76 -18.13
CA ILE A 110 2.77 4.31 -18.96
C ILE A 110 2.36 5.66 -18.35
N SER A 111 2.38 6.73 -19.15
CA SER A 111 1.84 8.04 -18.76
C SER A 111 0.37 8.11 -19.17
N THR A 112 -0.53 8.21 -18.20
CA THR A 112 -1.99 8.27 -18.44
C THR A 112 -2.54 9.70 -18.49
N LYS A 113 -1.71 10.73 -18.26
CA LYS A 113 -2.16 12.12 -18.43
C LYS A 113 -2.19 12.46 -19.92
N LEU A 114 -3.37 12.26 -20.52
CA LEU A 114 -3.73 12.80 -21.83
C LEU A 114 -3.52 14.33 -21.83
N PHE A 115 -2.97 14.82 -22.94
CA PHE A 115 -2.87 16.24 -23.25
C PHE A 115 -4.29 16.84 -23.20
N ASN A 116 -4.55 17.73 -22.22
CA ASN A 116 -5.60 18.73 -22.35
C ASN A 116 -5.03 19.96 -23.05
#